data_AF-A0A3D2C1G0-F1
#
_entry.id   AF-A0A3D2C1G0-F1
#
_cell.length_a   1.000
_cell.length_b   1.000
_cell.length_c   1.000
_cell.angle_alpha   90.00
_cell.angle_beta   90.00
_cell.angle_gamma   90.00
#
_symmetry.space_group_name_H-M   'P 1'
#
loop_
_entity.id
_entity.type
_entity.pdbx_description
1 polymer ?
#
loop_
_entity_poly.entity_id
_entity_poly.type
_entity_poly.pdbx_seq_one_letter_code
_entity_poly.pdbx_strand_id
1 'polypeptide(L)' 'MPVMEEVLEHMAGDIRTKLNREATALFATARIWDDGIIDPRDTREVLSFCLATCIEARRRVLHPSTFGVARG' A
#
# COMPACT_ATOMS: atom_id res chain seq x y z
N MET A 1 32.58 2.33 -29.80
CA MET A 1 32.00 0.99 -30.02
C MET A 1 30.54 1.21 -30.37
N PRO A 2 30.03 0.72 -31.52
CA PRO A 2 28.61 0.84 -31.81
C PRO A 2 27.84 0.02 -30.77
N VAL A 3 26.80 0.62 -30.20
CA VAL A 3 25.88 -0.08 -29.30
C VAL A 3 25.14 -1.16 -30.10
N MET A 4 25.05 -2.36 -29.55
CA MET A 4 24.31 -3.46 -30.16
C MET A 4 22.83 -3.25 -29.86
N GLU A 5 22.13 -2.56 -30.76
CA GLU A 5 20.72 -2.15 -30.60
C GLU A 5 19.80 -3.31 -30.22
N GLU A 6 20.01 -4.49 -30.79
CA GLU A 6 19.24 -5.69 -30.49
C GLU A 6 19.41 -6.16 -29.04
N VAL A 7 20.62 -6.06 -28.48
CA VAL A 7 20.90 -6.40 -27.07
C VAL A 7 20.21 -5.41 -26.14
N LEU A 8 20.23 -4.11 -26.49
CA LEU A 8 19.53 -3.09 -25.71
C LEU A 8 18.02 -3.31 -25.72
N GLU A 9 17.45 -3.63 -26.88
CA GLU A 9 16.01 -3.87 -26.98
C GLU A 9 15.61 -5.13 -26.20
N HIS A 10 16.42 -6.19 -26.22
CA HIS A 10 16.19 -7.38 -25.42
C HIS A 10 16.21 -7.06 -23.92
N MET A 11 17.24 -6.37 -23.43
CA MET A 11 17.35 -5.95 -22.02
C MET A 11 16.18 -5.05 -21.61
N ALA A 12 15.78 -4.11 -22.47
CA ALA A 12 14.63 -3.26 -22.23
C ALA A 12 13.33 -4.07 -22.17
N GLY A 13 13.17 -5.06 -23.05
CA GLY A 13 12.05 -5.99 -23.05
C GLY A 13 11.91 -6.78 -21.75
N ASP A 14 13.03 -7.29 -21.22
CA ASP A 14 13.05 -8.02 -19.94
C ASP A 14 12.66 -7.12 -18.77
N ILE A 15 13.18 -5.89 -18.73
CA ILE A 15 12.84 -4.91 -17.69
C ILE A 15 11.36 -4.56 -17.74
N ARG A 16 10.81 -4.27 -18.93
CA ARG A 16 9.37 -3.98 -19.10
C ARG A 16 8.52 -5.14 -18.62
N THR A 17 8.90 -6.37 -18.98
CA THR A 17 8.19 -7.58 -18.56
C THR A 17 8.17 -7.73 -17.04
N LYS A 18 9.31 -7.52 -16.39
CA LYS A 18 9.40 -7.55 -14.93
C LYS A 18 8.52 -6.48 -14.29
N LEU A 19 8.65 -5.24 -14.74
CA LEU A 19 7.87 -4.11 -14.21
C LEU A 19 6.36 -4.34 -14.34
N ASN A 20 5.90 -4.85 -15.49
CA ASN A 20 4.48 -5.12 -15.71
C ASN A 20 3.92 -6.18 -14.74
N ARG A 21 4.72 -7.21 -14.40
CA ARG A 21 4.32 -8.23 -13.41
C ARG A 21 4.21 -7.63 -12.01
N GLU A 22 5.16 -6.79 -11.65
CA GLU A 22 5.23 -6.16 -10.32
C GLU A 22 4.24 -4.99 -10.15
N ALA A 23 3.72 -4.44 -11.25
CA ALA A 23 2.77 -3.32 -11.26
C ALA A 23 1.31 -3.73 -10.97
N THR A 24 1.01 -5.02 -10.83
CA THR A 24 -0.37 -5.48 -10.59
C THR A 24 -0.82 -5.15 -9.16
N ALA A 25 -2.12 -4.86 -8.98
CA ALA A 25 -2.69 -4.59 -7.65
C ALA A 25 -2.46 -5.75 -6.66
N LEU A 26 -2.54 -7.00 -7.14
CA LEU A 26 -2.28 -8.18 -6.32
C LEU A 26 -0.82 -8.26 -5.85
N PHE A 27 0.14 -7.83 -6.68
CA PHE A 27 1.55 -7.82 -6.28
C PHE A 27 1.80 -6.82 -5.15
N ALA A 28 1.19 -5.63 -5.23
CA ALA A 28 1.30 -4.58 -4.24
C ALA A 28 0.64 -4.99 -2.90
N THR A 29 -0.61 -5.45 -2.94
CA THR A 29 -1.37 -5.78 -1.72
C THR A 29 -0.78 -6.98 -0.97
N ALA A 30 -0.23 -7.98 -1.69
CA ALA A 30 0.49 -9.11 -1.09
C ALA A 30 1.77 -8.70 -0.33
N ARG A 31 2.23 -7.45 -0.53
CA ARG A 31 3.39 -6.85 0.13
C ARG A 31 3.01 -5.74 1.11
N ILE A 32 1.71 -5.53 1.35
CA ILE A 32 1.20 -4.49 2.26
C ILE A 32 1.70 -3.11 1.83
N TRP A 33 1.77 -2.85 0.53
CA TRP A 33 2.00 -1.49 0.00
C TRP A 33 0.74 -0.63 0.10
N ASP A 34 -0.41 -1.28 0.28
CA ASP A 34 -1.72 -0.73 0.53
C ASP A 34 -2.38 -1.49 1.69
N ASP A 35 -3.47 -0.93 2.23
CA ASP A 35 -4.29 -1.54 3.29
C ASP A 35 -5.40 -2.45 2.73
N GLY A 36 -5.38 -2.78 1.44
CA GLY A 36 -6.32 -3.68 0.78
C GLY A 36 -6.88 -3.16 -0.54
N ILE A 37 -7.27 -4.10 -1.40
CA ILE A 37 -8.00 -3.84 -2.64
C ILE A 37 -9.50 -3.73 -2.32
N ILE A 38 -10.15 -2.68 -2.83
CA ILE A 38 -11.60 -2.45 -2.69
C ILE A 38 -12.28 -2.37 -4.06
N ASP A 39 -13.58 -2.62 -4.09
CA ASP A 39 -14.38 -2.29 -5.27
C ASP A 39 -14.38 -0.76 -5.47
N PRO A 40 -14.11 -0.23 -6.67
CA PRO A 40 -14.13 1.20 -6.91
C PRO A 40 -15.44 1.89 -6.47
N ARG A 41 -16.58 1.17 -6.53
CA ARG A 41 -17.89 1.68 -6.09
C ARG A 41 -17.97 1.94 -4.58
N ASP A 42 -17.15 1.26 -3.79
CA ASP A 42 -17.15 1.36 -2.33
C ASP A 42 -16.24 2.49 -1.82
N THR A 43 -15.51 3.18 -2.71
CA THR A 43 -14.54 4.23 -2.36
C THR A 43 -15.12 5.28 -1.41
N ARG A 44 -16.34 5.76 -1.66
CA ARG A 44 -16.99 6.78 -0.80
C ARG A 44 -17.26 6.24 0.60
N GLU A 45 -17.70 4.99 0.71
CA GLU A 45 -18.03 4.36 1.98
C GLU A 45 -16.77 4.12 2.81
N VAL A 46 -15.72 3.58 2.20
CA VAL A 46 -14.42 3.37 2.84
C VAL A 46 -13.84 4.69 3.35
N LEU A 47 -13.82 5.73 2.51
CA LEU A 47 -13.34 7.06 2.93
C LEU A 47 -14.18 7.64 4.07
N SER A 48 -15.50 7.48 4.03
CA SER A 48 -16.40 7.93 5.10
C SER A 48 -16.06 7.23 6.42
N PHE A 49 -15.85 5.91 6.39
CA PHE A 49 -15.46 5.13 7.55
C PHE A 49 -14.08 5.54 8.12
N CYS A 50 -13.08 5.69 7.26
CA CYS A 50 -11.74 6.13 7.66
C CYS A 50 -11.78 7.53 8.32
N LEU A 51 -12.47 8.49 7.71
CA LEU A 51 -12.59 9.85 8.25
C LEU A 51 -13.34 9.87 9.59
N ALA A 52 -14.44 9.11 9.70
CA ALA A 52 -15.17 8.97 10.96
C ALA A 52 -14.27 8.40 12.06
N THR A 53 -13.46 7.38 11.74
CA THR A 53 -12.49 6.78 12.65
C THR A 53 -11.45 7.79 13.11
N CYS A 54 -10.89 8.60 12.20
CA CYS A 54 -9.95 9.66 12.56
C CYS A 54 -10.57 10.75 13.44
N ILE A 55 -11.85 11.10 13.22
CA ILE A 55 -12.58 12.07 14.06
C ILE A 55 -12.80 11.50 15.46
N GLU A 56 -13.23 10.24 15.53
CA GLU A 56 -13.45 9.52 16.77
C GLU A 56 -12.16 9.49 17.61
N ALA A 57 -11.06 9.04 17.01
CA ALA A 57 -9.75 8.99 17.66
C ALA A 57 -9.30 10.36 18.21
N ARG A 58 -9.55 11.45 17.48
CA ARG A 58 -9.21 12.82 17.92
C ARG A 58 -10.05 13.31 19.10
N ARG A 59 -11.27 12.79 19.26
CA ARG A 59 -12.19 13.19 20.33
C ARG A 59 -12.09 12.30 21.56
N ARG A 60 -11.50 11.12 21.44
CA ARG A 60 -11.37 10.16 22.54
C ARG A 60 -10.40 10.69 23.60
N VAL A 61 -10.88 10.82 24.83
CA VAL A 61 -10.04 11.07 26.01
C VAL A 61 -9.50 9.73 26.50
N LEU A 62 -8.18 9.62 26.62
CA LEU A 62 -7.48 8.44 27.14
C LEU A 62 -6.93 8.70 28.54
N HIS A 63 -6.77 7.63 29.32
CA HIS A 63 -6.09 7.67 30.62
C HIS A 63 -4.63 7.22 30.46
N PRO A 64 -3.66 8.15 30.44
CA PRO A 64 -2.27 7.79 30.25
C PRO A 64 -1.74 7.00 31.46
N SER A 65 -0.86 6.05 31.19
CA SER A 65 -0.07 5.35 32.22
C SER A 65 1.41 5.51 31.91
N THR A 66 2.23 5.72 32.94
CA THR A 66 3.68 5.86 32.79
C THR A 66 4.36 4.54 32.40
N PHE A 67 3.85 3.41 32.89
CA PHE A 67 4.52 2.10 32.77
C PHE A 67 3.63 0.99 32.18
N GLY A 68 2.44 1.34 31.69
CA GLY A 68 1.43 0.37 31.29
C GLY A 68 0.72 -0.26 32.49
N VAL A 69 -0.04 -1.34 32.26
CA VAL A 69 -0.74 -2.07 33.31
C VAL A 69 0.22 -3.04 33.98
N ALA A 70 0.37 -2.94 35.31
CA ALA A 70 1.24 -3.82 36.08
C ALA A 70 0.71 -5.27 36.04
N ARG A 71 1.62 -6.24 35.86
CA ARG A 71 1.33 -7.66 36.06
C ARG A 71 1.94 -8.06 37.41
N GLY A 72 1.09 -8.41 38.37
CA GLY A 72 1.47 -9.00 39.66
C GLY A 72 1.44 -10.51 39.64
#